data_AF-A0AAD7R5Y8-F1
#
_entry.id   AF-A0AAD7R5Y8-F1
#
_cell.length_a   1.000
_cell.length_b   1.000
_cell.length_c   1.000
_cell.angle_alpha   90.00
_cell.angle_beta   90.00
_cell.angle_gamma   90.00
#
_symmetry.space_group_name_H-M   'P 1'
#
loop_
_entity.id
_entity.type
_entity.pdbx_description
1 polymer ?
#
loop_
_entity_poly.entity_id
_entity_poly.type
_entity_poly.pdbx_seq_one_letter_code
_entity_poly.pdbx_strand_id
1 'polypeptide(L)'
;MQETHLGLKSNRPTLPGMKLVAEIRHPKYGSAVFVNPLLDVRDIYTNSSDTNIETVTVCLPEISITSLYKPPASPFVWPDIPTKCRKKYAVVIGDFNSHHTRWGYDNTNRDGELVESWMENTNMELELIHDAKLPKSFNSCRWRKGYNPDLCFISKRLAHLSEKAVLNPLPKSQHRPISITIKPAITKTEVPFRRRFNLKKAKWTEYSEGMERALLDVEPTPTITPCSYRL
;
A
#
# COMPACT_ATOMS: atom_id res chain seq x y z
N MET A 1 1.45 -8.38 -11.01
CA MET A 1 0.91 -9.76 -11.02
C MET A 1 1.99 -10.65 -11.58
N GLN A 2 2.16 -11.81 -10.95
CA GLN A 2 3.14 -12.83 -11.28
C GLN A 2 2.38 -14.11 -11.61
N GLU A 3 3.03 -15.06 -12.31
CA GLU A 3 2.44 -16.34 -12.70
C GLU A 3 1.13 -16.22 -13.51
N THR A 4 1.13 -15.31 -14.50
CA THR A 4 -0.05 -15.08 -15.35
C THR A 4 -0.41 -16.28 -16.24
N HIS A 5 0.56 -17.15 -16.54
CA HIS A 5 0.45 -18.34 -17.39
C HIS A 5 -0.06 -18.03 -18.81
N LEU A 6 0.20 -16.82 -19.30
CA LEU A 6 -0.22 -16.36 -20.62
C LEU A 6 0.89 -16.62 -21.64
N GLY A 7 0.65 -17.59 -22.52
CA GLY A 7 1.52 -17.83 -23.67
C GLY A 7 1.36 -16.78 -24.77
N LEU A 8 2.18 -16.86 -25.81
CA LEU A 8 2.16 -15.92 -26.94
C LEU A 8 0.79 -15.82 -27.62
N LYS A 9 0.03 -16.92 -27.66
CA LYS A 9 -1.31 -16.99 -28.28
C LYS A 9 -2.46 -16.60 -27.34
N SER A 10 -2.19 -16.37 -26.06
CA SER A 10 -3.23 -16.03 -25.10
C SER A 10 -3.72 -14.59 -25.28
N ASN A 11 -4.99 -14.35 -24.96
CA ASN A 11 -5.53 -12.99 -24.88
C ASN A 11 -4.78 -12.17 -23.82
N ARG A 12 -4.64 -10.87 -24.06
CA ARG A 12 -4.03 -9.95 -23.09
C ARG A 12 -4.89 -9.90 -21.82
N PRO A 13 -4.28 -9.85 -20.63
CA PRO A 13 -5.03 -9.68 -19.40
C PRO A 13 -5.61 -8.26 -19.36
N THR A 14 -6.82 -8.13 -18.84
CA THR A 14 -7.52 -6.85 -18.66
C THR A 14 -7.96 -6.68 -17.23
N LEU A 15 -7.82 -5.47 -16.70
CA LEU A 15 -8.29 -5.11 -15.37
C LEU A 15 -9.10 -3.81 -15.47
N PRO A 16 -10.42 -3.83 -15.19
CA PRO A 16 -11.27 -2.66 -15.35
C PRO A 16 -10.74 -1.43 -14.62
N GLY A 17 -10.71 -0.29 -15.30
CA GLY A 17 -10.20 0.98 -14.76
C GLY A 17 -8.67 1.10 -14.70
N MET A 18 -7.91 0.08 -15.11
CA MET A 18 -6.45 0.11 -15.13
C MET A 18 -5.88 -0.09 -16.53
N LYS A 19 -4.71 0.49 -16.78
CA LYS A 19 -3.96 0.35 -18.04
C LYS A 19 -2.88 -0.71 -17.88
N LEU A 20 -2.88 -1.74 -18.72
CA LEU A 20 -1.75 -2.66 -18.86
C LEU A 20 -0.56 -1.91 -19.45
N VAL A 21 0.58 -1.89 -18.76
CA VAL A 21 1.79 -1.17 -19.21
C VAL A 21 2.91 -2.10 -19.64
N ALA A 22 3.00 -3.28 -19.05
CA ALA A 22 3.96 -4.29 -19.46
C ALA A 22 3.42 -5.68 -19.15
N GLU A 23 3.84 -6.62 -20.00
CA GLU A 23 3.63 -8.05 -19.80
C GLU A 23 4.89 -8.81 -20.24
N ILE A 24 5.22 -9.86 -19.51
CA ILE A 24 6.15 -10.90 -19.92
C ILE A 24 5.30 -12.15 -20.11
N ARG A 25 5.24 -12.66 -21.34
CA ARG A 25 4.39 -13.80 -21.68
C ARG A 25 5.16 -15.10 -21.53
N HIS A 26 4.70 -15.97 -20.63
CA HIS A 26 5.28 -17.29 -20.45
C HIS A 26 4.18 -18.31 -20.09
N PRO A 27 4.11 -19.50 -20.76
CA PRO A 27 3.05 -20.48 -20.49
C PRO A 27 3.04 -21.05 -19.06
N LYS A 28 4.20 -21.05 -18.39
CA LYS A 28 4.37 -21.58 -17.03
C LYS A 28 4.53 -20.48 -15.97
N TYR A 29 4.87 -19.26 -16.40
CA TYR A 29 5.23 -18.14 -15.51
C TYR A 29 4.52 -16.88 -16.00
N GLY A 30 5.24 -15.80 -16.24
CA GLY A 30 4.75 -14.61 -16.88
C GLY A 30 4.25 -13.58 -15.88
N SER A 31 4.52 -12.33 -16.20
CA SER A 31 4.27 -11.19 -15.33
C SER A 31 3.43 -10.16 -16.05
N ALA A 32 2.59 -9.44 -15.32
CA ALA A 32 1.83 -8.31 -15.86
C ALA A 32 1.76 -7.17 -14.84
N VAL A 33 1.97 -5.95 -15.33
CA VAL A 33 1.89 -4.73 -14.52
C VAL A 33 0.82 -3.82 -15.09
N PHE A 34 -0.08 -3.38 -14.20
CA PHE A 34 -1.17 -2.47 -14.48
C PHE A 34 -0.95 -1.18 -13.68
N VAL A 35 -1.29 -0.05 -14.28
CA VAL A 35 -1.22 1.27 -13.63
C VAL A 35 -2.56 1.97 -13.69
N ASN A 36 -2.79 2.87 -12.73
CA ASN A 36 -3.84 3.86 -12.87
C ASN A 36 -3.52 4.74 -14.11
N PRO A 37 -4.47 4.91 -15.07
CA PRO A 37 -4.25 5.72 -16.27
C PRO A 37 -3.81 7.16 -16.02
N LEU A 38 -4.04 7.70 -14.82
CA LEU A 38 -3.66 9.05 -14.42
C LEU A 38 -2.20 9.18 -13.98
N LEU A 39 -1.44 8.08 -13.85
CA LEU A 39 -0.04 8.13 -13.45
C LEU A 39 0.87 8.53 -14.63
N ASP A 40 1.80 9.44 -14.37
CA ASP A 40 2.87 9.83 -15.29
C ASP A 40 3.96 8.77 -15.35
N VAL A 41 3.76 7.77 -16.22
CA VAL A 41 4.76 6.73 -16.49
C VAL A 41 5.75 7.24 -17.54
N ARG A 42 7.02 7.37 -17.14
CA ARG A 42 8.10 7.88 -18.00
C ARG A 42 8.72 6.80 -18.85
N ASP A 43 9.04 5.67 -18.22
CA ASP A 43 9.69 4.54 -18.89
C ASP A 43 9.22 3.22 -18.29
N ILE A 44 9.33 2.15 -19.07
CA ILE A 44 9.01 0.78 -18.66
C ILE A 44 10.10 -0.14 -19.20
N TYR A 45 10.61 -1.03 -18.36
CA TYR A 45 11.62 -2.01 -18.74
C TYR A 45 11.20 -3.40 -18.28
N THR A 46 11.40 -4.37 -19.15
CA THR A 46 11.14 -5.78 -18.86
C THR A 46 12.42 -6.56 -19.08
N ASN A 47 12.74 -7.47 -18.16
CA ASN A 47 13.85 -8.39 -18.29
C ASN A 47 13.39 -9.80 -17.93
N SER A 48 13.92 -10.79 -18.64
CA SER A 48 13.82 -12.20 -18.29
C SER A 48 15.24 -12.76 -18.36
N SER A 49 15.80 -13.15 -17.22
CA SER A 49 17.14 -13.72 -17.16
C SER A 49 17.19 -15.13 -17.77
N ASP A 50 18.39 -15.65 -17.99
CA ASP A 50 18.61 -17.06 -18.36
C ASP A 50 18.08 -18.05 -17.31
N THR A 51 17.92 -17.60 -16.06
CA THR A 51 17.32 -18.38 -14.97
C THR A 51 15.81 -18.20 -14.87
N ASN A 52 15.18 -17.52 -15.84
CA ASN A 52 13.75 -17.18 -15.88
C ASN A 52 13.29 -16.30 -14.71
N ILE A 53 14.19 -15.50 -14.14
CA ILE A 53 13.79 -14.41 -13.24
C ILE A 53 13.24 -13.30 -14.11
N GLU A 54 11.99 -12.94 -13.85
CA GLU A 54 11.28 -11.90 -14.57
C GLU A 54 11.28 -10.61 -13.74
N THR A 55 11.69 -9.51 -14.34
CA THR A 55 11.50 -8.18 -13.76
C THR A 55 10.76 -7.26 -14.69
N VAL A 56 9.84 -6.49 -14.12
CA VAL A 56 9.13 -5.43 -14.82
C VAL A 56 9.27 -4.16 -13.99
N THR A 57 10.07 -3.22 -14.46
CA THR A 57 10.30 -1.94 -13.81
C THR A 57 9.51 -0.84 -14.50
N VAL A 58 8.64 -0.17 -13.75
CA VAL A 58 7.89 1.02 -14.16
C VAL A 58 8.52 2.23 -13.49
N CYS A 59 8.88 3.23 -14.29
CA CYS A 59 9.60 4.41 -13.85
C CYS A 59 8.70 5.64 -13.90
N LEU A 60 8.39 6.16 -12.72
CA LEU A 60 7.69 7.44 -12.51
C LEU A 60 8.75 8.56 -12.33
N PRO A 61 8.36 9.84 -12.21
CA PRO A 61 9.33 10.94 -12.13
C PRO A 61 10.34 10.80 -10.99
N GLU A 62 9.89 10.48 -9.77
CA GLU A 62 10.77 10.35 -8.60
C GLU A 62 10.98 8.92 -8.10
N ILE A 63 10.15 7.97 -8.54
CA ILE A 63 10.14 6.61 -7.99
C ILE A 63 10.13 5.57 -9.11
N SER A 64 10.93 4.52 -8.96
CA SER A 64 10.83 3.31 -9.77
C SER A 64 10.16 2.19 -8.98
N ILE A 65 9.29 1.43 -9.64
CA ILE A 65 8.58 0.30 -9.05
C ILE A 65 8.92 -0.93 -9.89
N THR A 66 9.56 -1.92 -9.28
CA THR A 66 9.96 -3.17 -9.93
C THR A 66 9.11 -4.32 -9.38
N SER A 67 8.33 -4.94 -10.26
CA SER A 67 7.74 -6.24 -10.03
C SER A 67 8.80 -7.31 -10.31
N LEU A 68 9.10 -8.17 -9.35
CA LEU A 68 10.03 -9.29 -9.51
C LEU A 68 9.29 -10.63 -9.38
N TYR A 69 9.67 -11.60 -10.20
CA TYR A 69 9.29 -12.99 -10.05
C TYR A 69 10.51 -13.88 -10.24
N LYS A 70 10.80 -14.72 -9.24
CA LYS A 70 11.80 -15.79 -9.34
C LYS A 70 11.09 -17.14 -9.24
N PRO A 71 11.23 -18.04 -10.23
CA PRO A 71 10.75 -19.40 -10.11
C PRO A 71 11.40 -20.15 -8.94
N PRO A 72 10.68 -21.06 -8.25
CA PRO A 72 11.16 -21.69 -7.03
C PRO A 72 12.38 -22.61 -7.22
N ALA A 73 12.53 -23.21 -8.40
CA ALA A 73 13.65 -24.10 -8.71
C ALA A 73 14.86 -23.37 -9.33
N SER A 74 14.71 -22.09 -9.68
CA SER A 74 15.78 -21.31 -10.29
C SER A 74 16.67 -20.69 -9.20
N PRO A 75 18.01 -20.66 -9.37
CA PRO A 75 18.87 -19.94 -8.45
C PRO A 75 18.64 -18.43 -8.55
N PHE A 76 18.76 -17.72 -7.43
CA PHE A 76 18.69 -16.25 -7.45
C PHE A 76 19.92 -15.68 -8.17
N VAL A 77 19.66 -14.86 -9.18
CA VAL A 77 20.66 -14.04 -9.86
C VAL A 77 20.28 -12.59 -9.64
N TRP A 78 21.28 -11.74 -9.41
CA TRP A 78 21.06 -10.32 -9.16
C TRP A 78 20.27 -9.69 -10.31
N PRO A 79 19.09 -9.12 -10.03
CA PRO A 79 18.31 -8.43 -11.05
C PRO A 79 19.08 -7.24 -11.63
N ASP A 80 19.23 -7.22 -12.95
CA ASP A 80 19.71 -6.04 -13.65
C ASP A 80 18.56 -5.02 -13.79
N ILE A 81 18.60 -3.98 -12.96
CA ILE A 81 17.66 -2.87 -13.05
C ILE A 81 18.35 -1.75 -13.83
N PRO A 82 17.79 -1.32 -14.97
CA PRO A 82 18.42 -0.33 -15.85
C PRO A 82 18.80 0.95 -15.13
N THR A 83 19.98 1.49 -15.42
CA THR A 83 20.48 2.75 -14.83
C THR A 83 19.49 3.92 -14.98
N LYS A 84 18.73 3.96 -16.09
CA LYS A 84 17.69 4.98 -16.34
C LYS A 84 16.54 4.95 -15.31
N CYS A 85 16.37 3.81 -14.64
CA CYS A 85 15.38 3.58 -13.59
C CYS A 85 15.93 3.74 -12.18
N ARG A 86 17.18 4.19 -12.03
CA ARG A 86 17.71 4.71 -10.77
C ARG A 86 17.09 6.09 -10.53
N LYS A 87 15.91 6.09 -9.93
CA LYS A 87 15.20 7.29 -9.50
C LYS A 87 15.59 7.63 -8.05
N LYS A 88 15.04 8.73 -7.52
CA LYS A 88 15.24 9.18 -6.14
C LYS A 88 14.80 8.14 -5.12
N TYR A 89 13.76 7.37 -5.46
CA TYR A 89 13.25 6.27 -4.66
C TYR A 89 13.03 5.03 -5.51
N ALA A 90 13.08 3.86 -4.88
CA ALA A 90 12.80 2.58 -5.51
C ALA A 90 11.91 1.72 -4.61
N VAL A 91 11.02 0.96 -5.24
CA VAL A 91 10.25 -0.14 -4.65
C VAL A 91 10.52 -1.38 -5.48
N VAL A 92 10.87 -2.48 -4.82
CA VAL A 92 10.97 -3.80 -5.46
C VAL A 92 10.06 -4.75 -4.71
N ILE A 93 9.04 -5.26 -5.38
CA ILE A 93 8.01 -6.12 -4.80
C ILE A 93 7.79 -7.35 -5.67
N GLY A 94 7.57 -8.49 -5.04
CA GLY A 94 7.10 -9.66 -5.74
C GLY A 94 7.49 -10.96 -5.07
N ASP A 95 7.45 -12.03 -5.83
CA ASP A 95 7.70 -13.39 -5.35
C ASP A 95 9.16 -13.77 -5.62
N PHE A 96 9.93 -13.90 -4.54
CA PHE A 96 11.33 -14.23 -4.60
C PHE A 96 11.58 -15.73 -4.49
N ASN A 97 10.62 -16.53 -3.98
CA ASN A 97 10.83 -17.94 -3.68
C ASN A 97 12.20 -18.24 -3.03
N SER A 98 12.59 -17.41 -2.06
CA SER A 98 13.86 -17.47 -1.33
C SER A 98 13.59 -17.53 0.17
N HIS A 99 14.33 -18.37 0.90
CA HIS A 99 14.07 -18.62 2.32
C HIS A 99 15.08 -17.85 3.17
N HIS A 100 14.59 -17.05 4.10
CA HIS A 100 15.43 -16.41 5.10
C HIS A 100 14.65 -16.17 6.39
N THR A 101 15.35 -16.31 7.51
CA THR A 101 14.86 -15.95 8.85
C THR A 101 14.36 -14.50 8.95
N ARG A 102 14.95 -13.52 8.23
CA ARG A 102 14.56 -12.10 8.24
C ARG A 102 13.13 -11.84 7.78
N TRP A 103 12.57 -12.71 6.93
CA TRP A 103 11.17 -12.64 6.50
C TRP A 103 10.35 -13.84 7.00
N GLY A 104 10.83 -14.53 8.05
CA GLY A 104 10.04 -15.45 8.84
C GLY A 104 9.98 -16.89 8.32
N TYR A 105 11.07 -17.36 7.69
CA TYR A 105 11.36 -18.79 7.53
C TYR A 105 12.14 -19.33 8.75
N ASP A 106 12.11 -20.64 8.96
CA ASP A 106 12.81 -21.30 10.07
C ASP A 106 14.33 -21.37 9.83
N ASN A 107 14.75 -21.32 8.57
CA ASN A 107 16.14 -21.33 8.15
C ASN A 107 16.37 -20.39 6.96
N THR A 108 17.63 -20.03 6.75
CA THR A 108 18.07 -19.30 5.57
C THR A 108 18.67 -20.29 4.56
N ASN A 109 18.28 -20.16 3.29
CA ASN A 109 18.90 -20.89 2.18
C ASN A 109 19.82 -19.97 1.38
N ARG A 110 20.63 -20.56 0.48
CA ARG A 110 21.57 -19.82 -0.38
C ARG A 110 20.91 -18.66 -1.13
N ASP A 111 19.72 -18.88 -1.69
CA ASP A 111 19.01 -17.82 -2.41
C ASP A 111 18.56 -16.68 -1.48
N GLY A 112 18.21 -16.99 -0.23
CA GLY A 112 17.91 -15.99 0.80
C GLY A 112 19.10 -15.12 1.12
N GLU A 113 20.28 -15.73 1.32
CA GLU A 113 21.55 -15.00 1.52
C GLU A 113 21.88 -14.11 0.32
N LEU A 114 21.66 -14.59 -0.90
CA LEU A 114 21.89 -13.80 -2.12
C LEU A 114 20.91 -12.63 -2.25
N VAL A 115 19.64 -12.82 -1.87
CA VAL A 115 18.65 -11.72 -1.83
C VAL A 115 19.04 -10.67 -0.80
N GLU A 116 19.47 -11.09 0.40
CA GLU A 116 19.98 -10.21 1.45
C GLU A 116 21.23 -9.43 0.99
N SER A 117 22.20 -10.13 0.39
CA SER A 117 23.39 -9.50 -0.16
C SER A 117 23.03 -8.51 -1.28
N TRP A 118 22.11 -8.86 -2.18
CA TRP A 118 21.67 -7.97 -3.26
C TRP A 118 21.00 -6.69 -2.73
N MET A 119 20.13 -6.78 -1.70
CA MET A 119 19.48 -5.60 -1.13
C MET A 119 20.48 -4.66 -0.43
N GLU A 120 21.58 -5.19 0.12
CA GLU A 120 22.61 -4.41 0.81
C GLU A 120 23.61 -3.77 -0.14
N ASN A 121 23.93 -4.44 -1.24
CA ASN A 121 24.95 -4.01 -2.20
C ASN A 121 24.39 -3.25 -3.41
N THR A 122 23.07 -3.16 -3.56
CA THR A 122 22.45 -2.32 -4.59
C THR A 122 22.58 -0.84 -4.25
N ASN A 123 22.84 -0.01 -5.26
CA ASN A 123 22.91 1.45 -5.13
C ASN A 123 21.53 2.13 -4.88
N MET A 124 20.49 1.36 -4.57
CA MET A 124 19.12 1.84 -4.34
C MET A 124 18.77 2.02 -2.85
N GLU A 125 19.72 1.74 -1.95
CA GLU A 125 19.57 1.86 -0.50
C GLU A 125 18.28 1.22 0.00
N LEU A 126 18.08 -0.08 -0.27
CA LEU A 126 16.82 -0.77 0.00
C LEU A 126 16.71 -1.24 1.47
N GLU A 127 15.47 -1.33 1.93
CA GLU A 127 15.07 -1.85 3.24
C GLU A 127 13.85 -2.76 3.09
N LEU A 128 13.86 -3.89 3.78
CA LEU A 128 12.77 -4.84 3.80
C LEU A 128 11.62 -4.31 4.68
N ILE A 129 10.42 -4.21 4.10
CA ILE A 129 9.19 -3.97 4.88
C ILE A 129 8.59 -5.31 5.26
N HIS A 130 8.83 -5.73 6.49
CA HIS A 130 8.31 -6.98 7.04
C HIS A 130 7.74 -6.77 8.44
N ASP A 131 6.55 -7.33 8.69
CA ASP A 131 5.95 -7.44 10.00
C ASP A 131 5.55 -8.89 10.22
N ALA A 132 6.14 -9.52 11.24
CA ALA A 132 5.91 -10.92 11.59
C ALA A 132 4.48 -11.18 12.08
N LYS A 133 3.73 -10.14 12.48
CA LYS A 133 2.32 -10.24 12.89
C LYS A 133 1.36 -10.35 11.70
N LEU A 134 1.80 -9.98 10.50
CA LEU A 134 0.96 -10.11 9.31
C LEU A 134 0.75 -11.59 8.94
N PRO A 135 -0.41 -11.94 8.35
CA PRO A 135 -0.63 -13.27 7.80
C PRO A 135 0.46 -13.65 6.79
N LYS A 136 0.77 -14.94 6.71
CA LYS A 136 1.72 -15.47 5.72
C LYS A 136 1.19 -15.24 4.30
N SER A 137 2.06 -14.77 3.40
CA SER A 137 1.67 -14.40 2.03
C SER A 137 1.38 -15.61 1.14
N PHE A 138 1.93 -16.79 1.45
CA PHE A 138 1.69 -18.03 0.71
C PHE A 138 1.18 -19.13 1.63
N ASN A 139 0.14 -19.85 1.22
CA ASN A 139 -0.37 -21.02 1.93
C ASN A 139 -0.08 -22.30 1.14
N SER A 140 0.81 -23.15 1.66
CA SER A 140 1.08 -24.43 1.04
C SER A 140 0.02 -25.46 1.43
N CYS A 141 -0.78 -25.92 0.46
CA CYS A 141 -1.72 -27.02 0.69
C CYS A 141 -0.99 -28.32 1.03
N ARG A 142 0.16 -28.57 0.40
CA ARG A 142 0.97 -29.79 0.59
C ARG A 142 1.48 -29.91 2.02
N TRP A 143 1.98 -28.81 2.58
CA TRP A 143 2.58 -28.78 3.92
C TRP A 143 1.62 -28.29 5.01
N ARG A 144 0.41 -27.84 4.63
CA ARG A 144 -0.57 -27.19 5.52
C ARG A 144 0.07 -26.09 6.39
N LYS A 145 1.01 -25.35 5.80
CA LYS A 145 1.83 -24.32 6.46
C LYS A 145 1.90 -23.06 5.60
N GLY A 146 1.94 -21.91 6.27
CA GLY A 146 2.11 -20.61 5.65
C GLY A 146 3.58 -20.19 5.56
N TYR A 147 3.95 -19.54 4.46
CA TYR A 147 5.29 -19.06 4.17
C TYR A 147 5.26 -17.62 3.63
N ASN A 148 6.43 -16.98 3.55
CA ASN A 148 6.58 -15.60 3.08
C ASN A 148 7.57 -15.49 1.90
N PRO A 149 7.27 -16.12 0.74
CA PRO A 149 8.12 -15.98 -0.45
C PRO A 149 7.97 -14.58 -1.10
N ASP A 150 6.86 -13.89 -0.81
CA ASP A 150 6.56 -12.57 -1.35
C ASP A 150 7.15 -11.45 -0.48
N LEU A 151 8.13 -10.74 -1.03
CA LEU A 151 8.91 -9.71 -0.34
C LEU A 151 8.59 -8.33 -0.89
N CYS A 152 8.83 -7.33 -0.06
CA CYS A 152 8.96 -5.98 -0.55
C CYS A 152 10.12 -5.24 0.08
N PHE A 153 10.91 -4.67 -0.81
CA PHE A 153 11.98 -3.76 -0.52
C PHE A 153 11.61 -2.36 -0.97
N ILE A 154 11.91 -1.36 -0.15
CA ILE A 154 11.73 0.05 -0.49
C ILE A 154 12.99 0.83 -0.12
N SER A 155 13.28 1.93 -0.80
CA SER A 155 14.35 2.83 -0.36
C SER A 155 14.17 3.20 1.12
N LYS A 156 15.24 3.08 1.92
CA LYS A 156 15.30 3.38 3.36
C LYS A 156 14.62 4.70 3.74
N ARG A 157 14.79 5.72 2.88
CA ARG A 157 14.19 7.06 3.06
C ARG A 157 12.67 7.07 3.09
N LEU A 158 12.00 6.07 2.51
CA LEU A 158 10.54 5.93 2.52
C LEU A 158 10.05 4.84 3.49
N ALA A 159 10.95 4.04 4.07
CA ALA A 159 10.56 2.89 4.88
C ALA A 159 9.65 3.29 6.06
N HIS A 160 10.02 4.33 6.80
CA HIS A 160 9.23 4.86 7.92
C HIS A 160 7.88 5.47 7.53
N LEU A 161 7.67 5.81 6.25
CA LEU A 161 6.40 6.32 5.72
C LEU A 161 5.55 5.23 5.09
N SER A 162 6.05 4.00 5.07
CA SER A 162 5.47 2.90 4.30
C SER A 162 4.86 1.85 5.20
N GLU A 163 3.71 1.33 4.78
CA GLU A 163 2.99 0.29 5.49
C GLU A 163 2.71 -0.86 4.53
N LYS A 164 3.15 -2.06 4.90
CA LYS A 164 2.81 -3.31 4.20
C LYS A 164 1.55 -3.90 4.80
N ALA A 165 0.65 -4.37 3.95
CA ALA A 165 -0.49 -5.18 4.34
C ALA A 165 -0.55 -6.47 3.50
N VAL A 166 -0.97 -7.56 4.13
CA VAL A 166 -1.31 -8.82 3.44
C VAL A 166 -2.82 -8.89 3.37
N LEU A 167 -3.37 -8.89 2.15
CA LEU A 167 -4.81 -8.81 1.91
C LEU A 167 -5.48 -10.18 2.04
N ASN A 168 -6.81 -10.17 1.93
CA ASN A 168 -7.61 -11.38 1.95
C ASN A 168 -7.20 -12.34 0.82
N PRO A 169 -7.27 -13.67 1.05
CA PRO A 169 -6.97 -14.65 0.02
C PRO A 169 -7.85 -14.45 -1.21
N LEU A 170 -7.25 -14.61 -2.38
CA LEU A 170 -8.01 -14.70 -3.61
C LEU A 170 -8.44 -16.16 -3.84
N PRO A 171 -9.67 -16.41 -4.32
CA PRO A 171 -10.07 -17.74 -4.73
C PRO A 171 -9.10 -18.33 -5.75
N LYS A 172 -8.79 -19.62 -5.62
CA LYS A 172 -7.93 -20.37 -6.54
C LYS A 172 -6.47 -19.88 -6.63
N SER A 173 -6.02 -19.07 -5.66
CA SER A 173 -4.61 -18.70 -5.49
C SER A 173 -4.08 -19.24 -4.17
N GLN A 174 -2.84 -19.75 -4.17
CA GLN A 174 -2.11 -20.06 -2.93
C GLN A 174 -1.47 -18.82 -2.31
N HIS A 175 -1.21 -17.79 -3.13
CA HIS A 175 -0.70 -16.49 -2.70
C HIS A 175 -1.84 -15.56 -2.27
N ARG A 176 -1.55 -14.73 -1.28
CA ARG A 176 -2.34 -13.59 -0.84
C ARG A 176 -1.77 -12.32 -1.46
N PRO A 177 -2.60 -11.38 -1.94
CA PRO A 177 -2.10 -10.11 -2.45
C PRO A 177 -1.38 -9.33 -1.34
N ILE A 178 -0.29 -8.66 -1.71
CA ILE A 178 0.42 -7.72 -0.84
C ILE A 178 0.16 -6.30 -1.33
N SER A 179 -0.19 -5.42 -0.40
CA SER A 179 -0.33 -3.99 -0.63
C SER A 179 0.75 -3.23 0.12
N ILE A 180 1.19 -2.12 -0.47
CA ILE A 180 2.11 -1.19 0.17
C ILE A 180 1.58 0.21 -0.02
N THR A 181 1.42 0.88 1.10
CA THR A 181 0.95 2.26 1.14
C THR A 181 2.11 3.14 1.56
N ILE A 182 2.55 4.02 0.67
CA ILE A 182 3.54 5.06 0.98
C ILE A 182 2.76 6.33 1.35
N LYS A 183 2.82 6.75 2.61
CA LYS A 183 2.11 7.92 3.11
C LYS A 183 2.90 9.20 2.77
N PRO A 184 2.22 10.33 2.49
CA PRO A 184 2.90 11.61 2.33
C PRO A 184 3.59 12.00 3.64
N ALA A 185 4.82 12.51 3.56
CA ALA A 185 5.56 12.95 4.74
C ALA A 185 4.87 14.13 5.47
N ILE A 186 4.10 14.94 4.71
CA ILE A 186 3.30 16.04 5.23
C ILE A 186 1.85 15.79 4.84
N THR A 187 1.03 15.35 5.78
CA THR A 187 -0.43 15.40 5.64
C THR A 187 -0.90 16.81 5.94
N LYS A 188 -1.46 17.51 4.93
CA LYS A 188 -2.20 18.74 5.20
C LYS A 188 -3.38 18.39 6.09
N THR A 189 -3.43 18.93 7.30
CA THR A 189 -4.62 18.80 8.14
C THR A 189 -5.76 19.53 7.44
N GLU A 190 -6.73 18.79 6.90
CA GLU A 190 -7.99 19.40 6.48
C GLU A 190 -8.69 19.91 7.73
N VAL A 191 -8.55 21.20 7.98
CA VAL A 191 -9.30 21.86 9.04
C VAL A 191 -10.70 22.06 8.48
N PRO A 192 -11.75 21.43 9.05
CA PRO A 192 -13.10 21.66 8.55
C PRO A 192 -13.40 23.15 8.65
N PHE A 193 -13.94 23.74 7.59
CA PHE A 193 -14.39 25.12 7.62
C PHE A 193 -15.50 25.25 8.67
N ARG A 194 -15.13 25.68 9.87
CA ARG A 194 -16.08 26.01 10.92
C ARG A 194 -16.53 27.45 10.69
N ARG A 195 -17.80 27.65 10.31
CA ARG A 195 -18.42 28.97 10.41
C ARG A 195 -18.32 29.41 11.87
N ARG A 196 -17.55 30.46 12.13
CA ARG A 196 -17.49 31.11 13.44
C ARG A 196 -18.35 32.36 13.37
N PHE A 197 -19.26 32.53 14.32
CA PHE A 197 -19.99 33.78 14.46
C PHE A 197 -19.02 34.89 14.85
N ASN A 198 -19.04 36.00 14.10
CA ASN A 198 -18.29 37.18 14.46
C ASN A 198 -19.09 37.98 15.49
N LEU A 199 -18.86 37.70 16.77
CA LEU A 199 -19.55 38.37 17.89
C LEU A 199 -19.30 39.90 17.94
N LYS A 200 -18.27 40.42 17.24
CA LYS A 200 -18.06 41.87 17.09
C LYS A 200 -19.06 42.52 16.12
N LYS A 201 -19.64 41.73 15.21
CA LYS A 201 -20.70 42.17 14.29
C LYS A 201 -22.09 41.82 14.79
N ALA A 202 -22.20 41.20 15.97
CA ALA A 202 -23.50 40.89 16.55
C ALA A 202 -24.17 42.20 16.98
N LYS A 203 -25.44 42.36 16.59
CA LYS A 203 -26.27 43.49 17.00
C LYS A 203 -26.92 43.18 18.35
N TRP A 204 -26.13 43.28 19.41
CA TRP A 204 -26.55 42.90 20.76
C TRP A 204 -27.79 43.65 21.24
N THR A 205 -27.92 44.93 20.88
CA THR A 205 -29.08 45.75 21.24
C THR A 205 -30.38 45.19 20.65
N GLU A 206 -30.39 44.89 19.34
CA GLU A 206 -31.57 44.31 18.66
C GLU A 206 -31.95 42.94 19.24
N TYR A 207 -30.94 42.13 19.61
CA TYR A 207 -31.17 40.84 20.26
C TYR A 207 -31.81 41.00 21.65
N SER A 208 -31.25 41.87 22.49
CA SER A 208 -31.78 42.11 23.84
C SER A 208 -33.21 42.64 23.78
N GLU A 209 -33.48 43.64 22.95
CA GLU A 209 -34.82 44.21 22.77
C GLU A 209 -35.83 43.19 22.22
N GLY A 210 -35.38 42.33 21.31
CA GLY A 210 -36.21 41.24 20.78
C GLY A 210 -36.54 40.20 21.84
N MET A 211 -35.56 39.85 22.69
CA MET A 211 -35.77 38.89 23.78
C MET A 211 -36.68 39.45 24.86
N GLU A 212 -36.51 40.71 25.23
CA GLU A 212 -37.38 41.39 26.20
C GLU A 212 -38.83 41.45 25.70
N ARG A 213 -39.05 41.73 24.42
CA ARG A 213 -40.38 41.64 23.80
C ARG A 213 -40.97 40.23 23.85
N ALA A 214 -40.16 39.22 23.55
CA ALA A 214 -40.62 37.83 23.57
C ALA A 214 -40.95 37.33 24.99
N LEU A 215 -40.31 37.90 26.02
CA LEU A 215 -40.58 37.58 27.43
C LEU A 215 -41.91 38.16 27.92
N LEU A 216 -42.45 39.20 27.28
CA LEU A 216 -43.78 39.75 27.63
C LEU A 216 -44.91 38.75 27.37
N ASP A 217 -44.72 37.81 26.43
CA ASP A 217 -45.71 36.80 26.07
C ASP A 217 -45.56 35.50 26.88
N VAL A 218 -44.58 35.42 27.78
CA VAL A 218 -44.39 34.24 28.63
C VAL A 218 -45.20 34.43 29.91
N GLU A 219 -46.23 33.60 30.08
CA GLU A 219 -47.01 33.60 31.32
C GLU A 219 -46.10 33.28 32.52
N PRO A 220 -46.14 34.10 33.60
CA PRO A 220 -45.38 33.82 34.79
C PRO A 220 -45.90 32.52 35.43
N THR A 221 -44.99 31.60 35.74
CA THR A 221 -45.35 30.39 36.52
C THR A 221 -45.95 30.80 37.87
N PRO A 222 -47.12 30.24 38.25
CA PRO A 222 -47.81 30.65 39.47
C PRO A 222 -46.97 30.38 40.71
N THR A 223 -47.00 31.35 41.62
CA THR A 223 -46.27 31.37 42.89
C THR A 223 -46.62 30.13 43.72
N ILE A 224 -45.59 29.39 44.16
CA ILE A 224 -45.76 28.28 45.11
C ILE A 224 -46.43 28.82 46.37
N THR A 225 -47.68 28.41 46.62
CA THR A 225 -48.45 28.80 47.80
C THR A 225 -47.73 28.31 49.07
N PRO A 226 -47.54 29.15 50.11
CA PRO A 226 -46.95 28.68 51.36
C PRO A 226 -47.89 27.66 52.01
N CYS A 227 -47.34 26.50 52.37
CA CYS A 227 -48.07 25.45 53.08
C CYS A 227 -48.49 25.97 54.46
N SER A 228 -49.81 26.12 54.69
CA SER A 228 -50.35 26.51 55.99
C SER A 228 -50.19 25.34 56.98
N TYR A 229 -49.33 25.51 57.98
CA TYR A 229 -49.32 24.63 59.15
C TYR A 229 -50.67 24.76 59.87
N ARG A 230 -51.41 23.65 59.98
CA ARG A 230 -52.49 23.51 60.98
C ARG A 230 -51.88 23.02 62.28
N LEU A 231 -52.22 23.75 63.36
CA LEU A 231 -51.98 23.40 64.75
C LEU A 231 -52.59 22.04 65.12
#